data_AF-A0A645E451-F1
#
_entry.id   AF-A0A645E451-F1
#
_cell.length_a   1.000
_cell.length_b   1.000
_cell.length_c   1.000
_cell.angle_alpha   90.00
_cell.angle_beta   90.00
_cell.angle_gamma   90.00
#
_symmetry.space_group_name_H-M   'P 1'
#
loop_
_entity.id
_entity.type
_entity.pdbx_description
1 polymer ?
#
loop_
_entity_poly.entity_id
_entity_poly.type
_entity_poly.pdbx_seq_one_letter_code
_entity_poly.pdbx_strand_id
1 'polypeptide(L)'
;MPGSVAEQRAVGLGHGNLGAMLLRDETKCFAFLAGHESFAAAEGAIGIARTANKARKEPLHVILNGLGKDAAQIISRINGFTYVKTDYDFKAGKLNIVEEIQYSDGDRAAVKCYGANDVLEGVAIMKLEKVDVSITGNSTNPTRFQHLVAGTYKKWAGENGVRYFSVASGGGTGRTLHPDNVAAGPASYGLTDSMGRMHGDAQFAGSSSVPAHVEMMGLMGMGNNPMVGATVACAVAVSQAE
;
A
#
# COMPACT_ATOMS: atom_id res chain seq x y z
N MET A 1 -24.82 -0.59 10.01
CA MET A 1 -25.94 0.18 10.59
C MET A 1 -26.68 0.83 9.44
N PRO A 2 -27.97 0.52 9.24
CA PRO A 2 -28.77 1.15 8.19
C PRO A 2 -28.72 2.68 8.28
N GLY A 3 -28.52 3.36 7.14
CA GLY A 3 -28.40 4.80 7.01
C GLY A 3 -27.03 5.40 7.36
N SER A 4 -26.04 4.58 7.74
CA SER A 4 -24.71 5.12 8.12
C SER A 4 -23.87 5.50 6.90
N VAL A 5 -22.92 6.41 7.10
CA VAL A 5 -21.90 6.77 6.09
C VAL A 5 -21.13 5.53 5.61
N ALA A 6 -20.94 4.53 6.50
CA ALA A 6 -20.28 3.29 6.16
C ALA A 6 -21.10 2.43 5.18
N GLU A 7 -22.44 2.38 5.34
CA GLU A 7 -23.33 1.68 4.40
C GLU A 7 -23.39 2.39 3.04
N GLN A 8 -23.56 3.72 3.03
CA GLN A 8 -23.61 4.50 1.79
C GLN A 8 -22.32 4.38 0.96
N ARG A 9 -21.18 4.26 1.63
CA ARG A 9 -19.86 4.10 0.99
C ARG A 9 -19.47 2.64 0.77
N ALA A 10 -20.33 1.70 1.16
CA ALA A 10 -20.07 0.27 1.11
C ALA A 10 -18.70 -0.10 1.72
N VAL A 11 -18.39 0.50 2.89
CA VAL A 11 -17.15 0.28 3.60
C VAL A 11 -17.01 -1.20 3.94
N GLY A 12 -15.86 -1.79 3.61
CA GLY A 12 -15.60 -3.24 3.74
C GLY A 12 -15.54 -3.97 2.40
N LEU A 13 -16.24 -3.52 1.35
CA LEU A 13 -16.11 -4.11 0.01
C LEU A 13 -14.67 -4.04 -0.50
N GLY A 14 -14.01 -2.90 -0.25
CA GLY A 14 -12.61 -2.75 -0.58
C GLY A 14 -11.72 -3.79 0.10
N HIS A 15 -11.96 -4.08 1.39
CA HIS A 15 -11.15 -5.02 2.17
C HIS A 15 -11.34 -6.44 1.65
N GLY A 16 -12.58 -6.83 1.35
CA GLY A 16 -12.92 -8.11 0.73
C GLY A 16 -12.30 -8.25 -0.67
N ASN A 17 -12.40 -7.23 -1.52
CA ASN A 17 -11.81 -7.22 -2.85
C ASN A 17 -10.28 -7.35 -2.80
N LEU A 18 -9.62 -6.61 -1.90
CA LEU A 18 -8.18 -6.75 -1.70
C LEU A 18 -7.82 -8.15 -1.23
N GLY A 19 -8.53 -8.68 -0.22
CA GLY A 19 -8.31 -10.04 0.27
C GLY A 19 -8.45 -11.10 -0.83
N ALA A 20 -9.49 -10.98 -1.66
CA ALA A 20 -9.71 -11.86 -2.80
C ALA A 20 -8.59 -11.75 -3.85
N MET A 21 -8.10 -10.54 -4.15
CA MET A 21 -6.98 -10.35 -5.09
C MET A 21 -5.69 -10.96 -4.55
N LEU A 22 -5.42 -10.85 -3.25
CA LEU A 22 -4.22 -11.44 -2.63
C LEU A 22 -4.27 -12.97 -2.58
N LEU A 23 -5.44 -13.59 -2.63
CA LEU A 23 -5.60 -15.06 -2.65
C LEU A 23 -5.57 -15.65 -4.08
N ARG A 24 -5.71 -14.84 -5.12
CA ARG A 24 -5.68 -15.26 -6.52
C ARG A 24 -4.26 -15.55 -7.00
N ASP A 25 -4.02 -16.74 -7.54
CA ASP A 25 -2.70 -17.15 -8.07
C ASP A 25 -2.20 -16.25 -9.21
N GLU A 26 -3.10 -15.55 -9.92
CA GLU A 26 -2.76 -14.59 -10.98
C GLU A 26 -2.07 -13.34 -10.44
N THR A 27 -2.34 -12.94 -9.19
CA THR A 27 -1.64 -11.85 -8.53
C THR A 27 -0.25 -12.34 -8.16
N LYS A 28 0.80 -11.76 -8.73
CA LYS A 28 2.19 -12.17 -8.49
C LYS A 28 2.91 -11.20 -7.56
N CYS A 29 2.77 -9.90 -7.79
CA CYS A 29 3.48 -8.88 -7.02
C CYS A 29 2.55 -8.00 -6.20
N PHE A 30 2.85 -7.89 -4.90
CA PHE A 30 2.16 -7.03 -3.95
C PHE A 30 3.10 -5.96 -3.40
N ALA A 31 2.79 -4.69 -3.68
CA ALA A 31 3.60 -3.56 -3.26
C ALA A 31 3.00 -2.76 -2.10
N PHE A 32 3.87 -2.41 -1.16
CA PHE A 32 3.59 -1.45 -0.11
C PHE A 32 4.23 -0.12 -0.46
N LEU A 33 3.39 0.84 -0.83
CA LEU A 33 3.84 2.20 -1.13
C LEU A 33 4.02 2.95 0.19
N ALA A 34 5.27 3.06 0.62
CA ALA A 34 5.63 3.43 1.97
C ALA A 34 6.17 4.87 2.07
N GLY A 35 5.82 5.56 3.15
CA GLY A 35 6.30 6.90 3.49
C GLY A 35 7.41 6.82 4.53
N HIS A 36 8.08 7.93 4.85
CA HIS A 36 9.25 7.93 5.74
C HIS A 36 8.97 7.33 7.14
N GLU A 37 7.72 7.29 7.62
CA GLU A 37 7.35 6.76 8.96
C GLU A 37 6.74 5.34 8.96
N SER A 38 6.86 4.57 7.86
CA SER A 38 6.02 3.38 7.65
C SER A 38 6.55 2.06 8.24
N PHE A 39 7.21 2.08 9.40
CA PHE A 39 7.75 0.87 10.05
C PHE A 39 6.65 -0.16 10.40
N ALA A 40 5.55 0.31 11.00
CA ALA A 40 4.42 -0.55 11.38
C ALA A 40 3.63 -1.07 10.17
N ALA A 41 3.66 -0.34 9.05
CA ALA A 41 2.96 -0.77 7.84
C ALA A 41 3.64 -1.99 7.21
N ALA A 42 4.97 -2.08 7.28
CA ALA A 42 5.77 -3.18 6.74
C ALA A 42 5.52 -4.54 7.43
N GLU A 43 5.32 -4.57 8.74
CA GLU A 43 5.04 -5.83 9.45
C GLU A 43 3.61 -6.33 9.19
N GLY A 44 2.61 -5.44 9.23
CA GLY A 44 1.22 -5.81 8.96
C GLY A 44 1.03 -6.32 7.52
N ALA A 45 1.69 -5.64 6.58
CA ALA A 45 1.85 -6.03 5.19
C ALA A 45 2.32 -7.47 4.98
N ILE A 46 3.43 -7.82 5.64
CA ILE A 46 4.05 -9.13 5.55
C ILE A 46 3.19 -10.20 6.20
N GLY A 47 2.53 -9.88 7.33
CA GLY A 47 1.57 -10.78 7.96
C GLY A 47 0.45 -11.20 7.00
N ILE A 48 -0.07 -10.26 6.21
CA ILE A 48 -1.08 -10.54 5.18
C ILE A 48 -0.51 -11.48 4.11
N ALA A 49 0.65 -11.15 3.55
CA ALA A 49 1.27 -11.94 2.49
C ALA A 49 1.61 -13.37 2.96
N ARG A 50 2.20 -13.53 4.16
CA ARG A 50 2.51 -14.85 4.73
C ARG A 50 1.26 -15.69 4.95
N THR A 51 0.15 -15.07 5.35
CA THR A 51 -1.11 -15.77 5.55
C THR A 51 -1.72 -16.18 4.21
N ALA A 52 -1.75 -15.27 3.23
CA ALA A 52 -2.23 -15.57 1.88
C ALA A 52 -1.43 -16.71 1.24
N ASN A 53 -0.10 -16.71 1.40
CA ASN A 53 0.80 -17.72 0.82
C ASN A 53 0.52 -19.15 1.31
N LYS A 54 -0.18 -19.34 2.44
CA LYS A 54 -0.60 -20.68 2.91
C LYS A 54 -1.67 -21.34 2.03
N ALA A 55 -2.42 -20.54 1.27
CA ALA A 55 -3.49 -21.03 0.39
C ALA A 55 -3.18 -20.87 -1.10
N ARG A 56 -1.98 -20.36 -1.44
CA ARG A 56 -1.55 -20.09 -2.81
C ARG A 56 -0.61 -21.17 -3.31
N LYS A 57 -0.54 -21.34 -4.63
CA LYS A 57 0.43 -22.24 -5.27
C LYS A 57 1.83 -21.63 -5.32
N GLU A 58 1.87 -20.33 -5.61
CA GLU A 58 3.11 -19.54 -5.64
C GLU A 58 3.02 -18.40 -4.62
N PRO A 59 4.08 -18.21 -3.80
CA PRO A 59 4.10 -17.13 -2.84
C PRO A 59 4.06 -15.78 -3.55
N LEU A 60 3.36 -14.82 -2.95
CA LEU A 60 3.37 -13.42 -3.39
C LEU A 60 4.80 -12.88 -3.31
N HIS A 61 5.24 -12.25 -4.39
CA HIS A 61 6.42 -11.41 -4.40
C HIS A 61 6.07 -10.07 -3.73
N VAL A 62 6.73 -9.76 -2.61
CA VAL A 62 6.40 -8.58 -1.81
C VAL A 62 7.49 -7.53 -1.95
N ILE A 63 7.08 -6.31 -2.26
CA ILE A 63 7.99 -5.17 -2.29
C ILE A 63 7.53 -4.04 -1.38
N LEU A 64 8.48 -3.33 -0.80
CA LEU A 64 8.28 -2.01 -0.24
C LEU A 64 8.85 -1.00 -1.23
N ASN A 65 8.10 0.05 -1.53
CA ASN A 65 8.51 1.07 -2.48
C ASN A 65 8.21 2.45 -1.89
N GLY A 66 9.24 3.27 -1.71
CA GLY A 66 9.14 4.58 -1.06
C GLY A 66 10.16 4.68 0.07
N LEU A 67 9.85 5.28 1.21
CA LEU A 67 10.77 5.45 2.37
C LEU A 67 11.92 6.46 2.19
N GLY A 68 12.48 6.62 0.99
CA GLY A 68 13.78 7.29 0.78
C GLY A 68 14.94 6.32 1.02
N LYS A 69 16.10 6.56 0.37
CA LYS A 69 17.21 5.59 0.31
C LYS A 69 17.74 5.18 1.70
N ASP A 70 17.99 6.15 2.57
CA ASP A 70 18.55 5.89 3.91
C ASP A 70 17.55 5.15 4.81
N ALA A 71 16.29 5.59 4.80
CA ALA A 71 15.25 4.94 5.61
C ALA A 71 14.95 3.52 5.11
N ALA A 72 14.94 3.29 3.78
CA ALA A 72 14.78 1.96 3.21
C ALA A 72 15.90 1.02 3.65
N GLN A 73 17.16 1.47 3.65
CA GLN A 73 18.27 0.64 4.12
C GLN A 73 18.12 0.27 5.60
N ILE A 74 17.79 1.25 6.46
CA ILE A 74 17.59 1.03 7.91
C ILE A 74 16.43 0.05 8.15
N ILE A 75 15.28 0.28 7.50
CA ILE A 75 14.09 -0.58 7.62
C ILE A 75 14.41 -2.00 7.16
N SER A 76 15.13 -2.14 6.05
CA SER A 76 15.53 -3.45 5.52
C SER A 76 16.42 -4.18 6.52
N ARG A 77 17.41 -3.48 7.08
CA ARG A 77 18.34 -4.06 8.06
C ARG A 77 17.63 -4.53 9.32
N ILE A 78 16.73 -3.73 9.88
CA ILE A 78 16.05 -4.08 11.13
C ILE A 78 15.08 -5.25 10.93
N ASN A 79 14.38 -5.29 9.79
CA ASN A 79 13.39 -6.34 9.54
C ASN A 79 13.97 -7.58 8.83
N GLY A 80 15.21 -7.52 8.34
CA GLY A 80 15.87 -8.59 7.61
C GLY A 80 15.49 -8.68 6.13
N PHE A 81 15.00 -7.61 5.52
CA PHE A 81 14.64 -7.59 4.10
C PHE A 81 15.88 -7.47 3.21
N THR A 82 15.68 -7.70 1.91
CA THR A 82 16.68 -7.34 0.91
C THR A 82 16.51 -5.88 0.54
N TYR A 83 17.50 -5.04 0.88
CA TYR A 83 17.55 -3.65 0.45
C TYR A 83 17.98 -3.59 -1.02
N VAL A 84 17.23 -2.87 -1.84
CA VAL A 84 17.58 -2.62 -3.24
C VAL A 84 17.73 -1.11 -3.45
N LYS A 85 18.96 -0.69 -3.67
CA LYS A 85 19.30 0.70 -3.96
C LYS A 85 19.18 0.93 -5.45
N THR A 86 18.44 1.97 -5.82
CA THR A 86 18.27 2.37 -7.21
C THR A 86 18.93 3.70 -7.50
N ASP A 87 19.18 3.94 -8.78
CA ASP A 87 19.50 5.24 -9.35
C ASP A 87 18.69 5.44 -10.63
N TYR A 88 17.94 6.54 -10.69
CA TYR A 88 17.05 6.83 -11.81
C TYR A 88 17.65 7.88 -12.73
N ASP A 89 17.94 7.49 -13.96
CA ASP A 89 18.38 8.40 -15.01
C ASP A 89 17.16 9.14 -15.57
N PHE A 90 16.97 10.40 -15.14
CA PHE A 90 15.88 11.25 -15.58
C PHE A 90 15.95 11.61 -17.08
N LYS A 91 17.14 11.63 -17.68
CA LYS A 91 17.30 11.96 -19.10
C LYS A 91 16.91 10.77 -19.97
N ALA A 92 17.31 9.56 -19.57
CA ALA A 92 16.98 8.34 -20.29
C ALA A 92 15.62 7.73 -19.90
N GLY A 93 15.04 8.13 -18.77
CA GLY A 93 13.86 7.51 -18.19
C GLY A 93 14.10 6.08 -17.71
N LYS A 94 15.32 5.77 -17.26
CA LYS A 94 15.78 4.40 -16.95
C LYS A 94 16.11 4.24 -15.47
N LEU A 95 15.57 3.18 -14.87
CA LEU A 95 15.93 2.75 -13.51
C LEU A 95 17.14 1.81 -13.57
N ASN A 96 18.16 2.09 -12.76
CA ASN A 96 19.32 1.24 -12.57
C ASN A 96 19.33 0.72 -11.13
N ILE A 97 19.60 -0.57 -10.96
CA ILE A 97 19.90 -1.14 -9.64
C ILE A 97 21.40 -0.94 -9.41
N VAL A 98 21.77 -0.25 -8.34
CA VAL A 98 23.17 0.04 -8.01
C VAL A 98 23.72 -0.87 -6.92
N GLU A 99 22.86 -1.41 -6.06
CA GLU A 99 23.27 -2.25 -4.94
C GLU A 99 22.08 -3.10 -4.45
N GLU A 100 22.32 -4.37 -4.14
CA GLU A 100 21.38 -5.26 -3.45
C GLU A 100 22.05 -5.83 -2.20
N ILE A 101 21.48 -5.59 -1.02
CA ILE A 101 21.99 -6.07 0.26
C ILE A 101 20.93 -6.94 0.93
N GLN A 102 21.21 -8.22 1.04
CA GLN A 102 20.39 -9.17 1.78
C GLN A 102 20.79 -9.16 3.27
N TYR A 103 19.86 -8.81 4.16
CA TYR A 103 20.14 -8.70 5.60
C TYR A 103 19.73 -9.92 6.44
N SER A 104 19.02 -10.89 5.87
CA SER A 104 18.67 -12.16 6.54
C SER A 104 18.50 -13.29 5.53
N ASP A 105 18.08 -14.48 5.97
CA ASP A 105 17.74 -15.62 5.11
C ASP A 105 16.23 -15.95 5.20
N GLY A 106 15.71 -16.69 4.21
CA GLY A 106 14.32 -17.17 4.19
C GLY A 106 13.28 -16.13 3.76
N ASP A 107 12.04 -16.26 4.26
CA ASP A 107 10.88 -15.48 3.81
C ASP A 107 11.08 -13.96 3.92
N ARG A 108 11.82 -13.49 4.93
CA ARG A 108 12.08 -12.07 5.12
C ARG A 108 13.04 -11.53 4.06
N ALA A 109 14.05 -12.30 3.70
CA ALA A 109 15.00 -11.95 2.63
C ALA A 109 14.33 -11.84 1.26
N ALA A 110 13.25 -12.59 1.04
CA ALA A 110 12.47 -12.53 -0.21
C ALA A 110 11.74 -11.19 -0.40
N VAL A 111 11.52 -10.42 0.67
CA VAL A 111 10.92 -9.09 0.59
C VAL A 111 11.97 -8.10 0.08
N LYS A 112 11.68 -7.43 -1.05
CA LYS A 112 12.55 -6.38 -1.58
C LYS A 112 12.11 -5.00 -1.11
N CYS A 113 13.03 -4.24 -0.56
CA CYS A 113 12.75 -2.91 -0.05
C CYS A 113 13.52 -1.86 -0.85
N TYR A 114 12.77 -1.10 -1.65
CA TYR A 114 13.26 -0.06 -2.53
C TYR A 114 13.17 1.30 -1.86
N GLY A 115 14.31 1.98 -1.78
CA GLY A 115 14.38 3.38 -1.40
C GLY A 115 14.28 4.29 -2.62
N ALA A 116 13.18 5.02 -2.75
CA ALA A 116 12.95 5.94 -3.86
C ALA A 116 12.82 7.38 -3.37
N ASN A 117 13.49 8.31 -4.07
CA ASN A 117 13.51 9.73 -3.71
C ASN A 117 12.56 10.57 -4.57
N ASP A 118 12.10 10.03 -5.70
CA ASP A 118 11.21 10.72 -6.64
C ASP A 118 10.09 9.82 -7.16
N VAL A 119 8.96 10.41 -7.53
CA VAL A 119 7.78 9.70 -8.04
C VAL A 119 8.10 8.89 -9.30
N LEU A 120 8.92 9.40 -10.23
CA LEU A 120 9.26 8.67 -11.47
C LEU A 120 10.13 7.45 -11.19
N GLU A 121 11.10 7.57 -10.28
CA GLU A 121 11.89 6.44 -9.79
C GLU A 121 10.96 5.38 -9.19
N GLY A 122 10.00 5.80 -8.37
CA GLY A 122 9.00 4.93 -7.78
C GLY A 122 8.12 4.21 -8.78
N VAL A 123 7.63 4.92 -9.78
CA VAL A 123 6.84 4.35 -10.88
C VAL A 123 7.68 3.37 -11.69
N ALA A 124 8.96 3.66 -11.91
CA ALA A 124 9.86 2.75 -12.61
C ALA A 124 10.11 1.46 -11.80
N ILE A 125 10.18 1.54 -10.47
CA ILE A 125 10.24 0.36 -9.59
C ILE A 125 8.96 -0.48 -9.73
N MET A 126 7.78 0.16 -9.73
CA MET A 126 6.51 -0.55 -9.92
C MET A 126 6.44 -1.28 -11.26
N LYS A 127 7.03 -0.69 -12.32
CA LYS A 127 7.15 -1.33 -13.65
C LYS A 127 8.14 -2.49 -13.64
N LEU A 128 9.31 -2.28 -13.04
CA LEU A 128 10.36 -3.30 -12.93
C LEU A 128 9.82 -4.57 -12.25
N GLU A 129 9.12 -4.39 -11.14
CA GLU A 129 8.59 -5.47 -10.31
C GLU A 129 7.23 -6.00 -10.77
N LYS A 130 6.65 -5.40 -11.84
CA LYS A 130 5.36 -5.79 -12.44
C LYS A 130 4.25 -5.86 -11.39
N VAL A 131 4.08 -4.78 -10.65
CA VAL A 131 3.16 -4.74 -9.50
C VAL A 131 1.71 -4.91 -9.94
N ASP A 132 1.06 -5.96 -9.43
CA ASP A 132 -0.36 -6.24 -9.69
C ASP A 132 -1.27 -5.54 -8.68
N VAL A 133 -0.86 -5.53 -7.41
CA VAL A 133 -1.63 -4.99 -6.31
C VAL A 133 -0.75 -4.06 -5.48
N SER A 134 -1.29 -2.93 -5.03
CA SER A 134 -0.60 -2.15 -4.00
C SER A 134 -1.53 -1.55 -2.96
N ILE A 135 -0.96 -1.27 -1.80
CA ILE A 135 -1.60 -0.46 -0.76
C ILE A 135 -0.70 0.71 -0.38
N THR A 136 -1.29 1.89 -0.28
CA THR A 136 -0.58 3.07 0.23
C THR A 136 -0.51 3.01 1.75
N GLY A 137 0.65 3.33 2.32
CA GLY A 137 0.82 3.52 3.75
C GLY A 137 0.13 4.79 4.26
N ASN A 138 0.35 5.10 5.54
CA ASN A 138 -0.09 6.35 6.15
C ASN A 138 0.59 7.53 5.45
N SER A 139 -0.17 8.45 4.86
CA SER A 139 0.37 9.67 4.26
C SER A 139 0.46 10.75 5.33
N THR A 140 1.58 10.82 6.05
CA THR A 140 1.95 11.87 7.03
C THR A 140 2.35 13.20 6.37
N ASN A 141 2.63 13.15 5.07
CA ASN A 141 2.92 14.31 4.24
C ASN A 141 2.40 14.02 2.81
N PRO A 142 1.54 14.87 2.23
CA PRO A 142 0.84 14.58 0.98
C PRO A 142 1.69 14.88 -0.26
N THR A 143 2.78 15.65 -0.11
CA THR A 143 3.80 15.81 -1.15
C THR A 143 4.72 14.60 -1.22
N ARG A 144 4.57 13.63 -0.30
CA ARG A 144 5.33 12.39 -0.34
C ARG A 144 4.81 11.44 -1.40
N PHE A 145 5.72 10.53 -1.70
CA PHE A 145 5.75 9.54 -2.76
C PHE A 145 4.50 8.67 -3.00
N GLN A 146 3.75 8.28 -1.96
CA GLN A 146 2.83 7.12 -2.01
C GLN A 146 1.67 7.28 -3.02
N HIS A 147 0.83 8.30 -2.84
CA HIS A 147 -0.36 8.50 -3.67
C HIS A 147 0.01 8.93 -5.10
N LEU A 148 1.07 9.72 -5.25
CA LEU A 148 1.56 10.19 -6.56
C LEU A 148 2.11 9.02 -7.41
N VAL A 149 2.84 8.09 -6.79
CA VAL A 149 3.32 6.88 -7.48
C VAL A 149 2.15 5.98 -7.85
N ALA A 150 1.22 5.73 -6.91
CA ALA A 150 0.05 4.90 -7.19
C ALA A 150 -0.80 5.46 -8.35
N GLY A 151 -1.09 6.77 -8.33
CA GLY A 151 -1.85 7.45 -9.39
C GLY A 151 -1.15 7.44 -10.74
N THR A 152 0.14 7.76 -10.76
CA THR A 152 0.93 7.78 -12.00
C THR A 152 1.07 6.37 -12.58
N TYR A 153 1.30 5.36 -11.73
CA TYR A 153 1.35 3.96 -12.16
C TYR A 153 -0.01 3.45 -12.63
N LYS A 154 -1.12 3.81 -11.97
CA LYS A 154 -2.48 3.46 -12.39
C LYS A 154 -2.79 3.97 -13.80
N LYS A 155 -2.44 5.23 -14.08
CA LYS A 155 -2.59 5.81 -15.42
C LYS A 155 -1.78 5.02 -16.45
N TRP A 156 -0.48 4.81 -16.19
CA TRP A 156 0.38 4.04 -17.08
C TRP A 156 -0.14 2.62 -17.31
N ALA A 157 -0.59 1.94 -16.26
CA ALA A 157 -1.11 0.58 -16.33
C ALA A 157 -2.35 0.51 -17.24
N GLY A 158 -3.30 1.45 -17.08
CA GLY A 158 -4.46 1.56 -17.95
C GLY A 158 -4.11 1.82 -19.41
N GLU A 159 -3.16 2.73 -19.67
CA GLU A 159 -2.69 3.06 -21.03
C GLU A 159 -1.92 1.90 -21.70
N ASN A 160 -1.40 0.95 -20.93
CA ASN A 160 -0.59 -0.17 -21.42
C ASN A 160 -1.28 -1.53 -21.25
N GLY A 161 -2.57 -1.56 -20.92
CA GLY A 161 -3.33 -2.80 -20.74
C GLY A 161 -2.86 -3.68 -19.57
N VAL A 162 -2.13 -3.11 -18.61
CA VAL A 162 -1.66 -3.80 -17.42
C VAL A 162 -2.75 -3.73 -16.36
N ARG A 163 -3.16 -4.89 -15.83
CA ARG A 163 -4.10 -4.95 -14.71
C ARG A 163 -3.38 -4.54 -13.43
N TYR A 164 -3.86 -3.49 -12.80
CA TYR A 164 -3.33 -3.02 -11.52
C TYR A 164 -4.48 -2.64 -10.59
N PHE A 165 -4.45 -3.15 -9.36
CA PHE A 165 -5.42 -2.86 -8.30
C PHE A 165 -4.74 -2.08 -7.18
N SER A 166 -5.24 -0.90 -6.88
CA SER A 166 -4.66 -0.03 -5.87
C SER A 166 -5.64 0.27 -4.76
N VAL A 167 -5.12 0.28 -3.54
CA VAL A 167 -5.88 0.59 -2.34
C VAL A 167 -5.31 1.82 -1.67
N ALA A 168 -6.17 2.81 -1.48
CA ALA A 168 -5.83 4.02 -0.73
C ALA A 168 -6.14 3.81 0.77
N SER A 169 -5.10 3.71 1.59
CA SER A 169 -5.25 3.72 3.06
C SER A 169 -5.44 5.15 3.55
N GLY A 170 -6.70 5.56 3.75
CA GLY A 170 -7.04 6.97 4.05
C GLY A 170 -6.76 7.45 5.48
N GLY A 171 -6.17 6.61 6.35
CA GLY A 171 -6.00 6.94 7.78
C GLY A 171 -5.00 8.08 8.08
N GLY A 172 -4.05 8.33 7.17
CA GLY A 172 -2.98 9.32 7.38
C GLY A 172 -3.23 10.64 6.72
N THR A 173 -3.73 10.58 5.50
CA THR A 173 -3.90 11.74 4.63
C THR A 173 -4.84 12.78 5.27
N GLY A 174 -5.89 12.34 5.98
CA GLY A 174 -6.80 13.22 6.71
C GLY A 174 -6.21 13.87 7.97
N ARG A 175 -5.17 13.29 8.60
CA ARG A 175 -4.45 13.92 9.73
C ARG A 175 -3.41 14.92 9.23
N THR A 176 -2.86 14.64 8.06
CA THR A 176 -1.79 15.40 7.43
C THR A 176 -2.30 16.65 6.75
N LEU A 177 -3.37 16.50 5.97
CA LEU A 177 -4.11 17.60 5.37
C LEU A 177 -5.18 18.12 6.34
N HIS A 178 -4.88 18.13 7.64
CA HIS A 178 -5.79 18.75 8.60
C HIS A 178 -6.00 20.22 8.23
N PRO A 179 -7.22 20.76 8.28
CA PRO A 179 -7.53 22.16 8.00
C PRO A 179 -6.54 23.16 8.61
N ASP A 180 -6.16 22.90 9.86
CA ASP A 180 -5.26 23.74 10.65
C ASP A 180 -3.80 23.69 10.15
N ASN A 181 -3.39 22.59 9.52
CA ASN A 181 -2.01 22.39 9.06
C ASN A 181 -1.74 23.03 7.69
N VAL A 182 -2.78 23.18 6.85
CA VAL A 182 -2.61 23.60 5.45
C VAL A 182 -3.32 24.91 5.11
N ALA A 183 -3.88 25.61 6.10
CA ALA A 183 -4.56 26.90 5.97
C ALA A 183 -5.68 26.92 4.91
N ALA A 184 -6.23 25.76 4.54
CA ALA A 184 -7.28 25.62 3.53
C ALA A 184 -8.66 25.33 4.14
N GLY A 185 -8.79 25.37 5.47
CA GLY A 185 -10.02 25.04 6.16
C GLY A 185 -10.53 23.63 5.83
N PRO A 186 -11.83 23.34 5.99
CA PRO A 186 -12.42 22.04 5.67
C PRO A 186 -12.22 21.57 4.22
N ALA A 187 -11.89 22.47 3.28
CA ALA A 187 -11.64 22.10 1.88
C ALA A 187 -10.40 21.18 1.72
N SER A 188 -9.45 21.24 2.66
CA SER A 188 -8.27 20.37 2.72
C SER A 188 -8.61 18.87 2.74
N TYR A 189 -9.74 18.48 3.34
CA TYR A 189 -10.23 17.12 3.29
C TYR A 189 -10.58 16.70 1.85
N GLY A 190 -11.11 17.60 1.01
CA GLY A 190 -11.40 17.31 -0.40
C GLY A 190 -10.17 16.79 -1.17
N LEU A 191 -8.98 17.32 -0.87
CA LEU A 191 -7.73 16.86 -1.49
C LEU A 191 -7.33 15.45 -1.05
N THR A 192 -7.55 15.09 0.22
CA THR A 192 -7.35 13.72 0.71
C THR A 192 -8.20 12.72 -0.06
N ASP A 193 -9.49 13.03 -0.23
CA ASP A 193 -10.41 12.15 -0.97
C ASP A 193 -9.99 12.03 -2.44
N SER A 194 -9.63 13.17 -3.03
CA SER A 194 -9.24 13.24 -4.43
C SER A 194 -8.00 12.39 -4.70
N MET A 195 -6.97 12.49 -3.85
CA MET A 195 -5.75 11.67 -4.00
C MET A 195 -6.03 10.18 -3.82
N GLY A 196 -6.92 9.80 -2.89
CA GLY A 196 -7.36 8.41 -2.76
C GLY A 196 -8.08 7.91 -4.01
N ARG A 197 -8.96 8.73 -4.60
CA ARG A 197 -9.71 8.40 -5.82
C ARG A 197 -8.89 8.43 -7.11
N MET A 198 -7.75 9.11 -7.13
CA MET A 198 -6.85 9.12 -8.31
C MET A 198 -6.42 7.71 -8.72
N HIS A 199 -6.31 6.78 -7.77
CA HIS A 199 -5.82 5.44 -8.03
C HIS A 199 -6.64 4.33 -7.36
N GLY A 200 -7.37 4.64 -6.30
CA GLY A 200 -8.03 3.66 -5.46
C GLY A 200 -9.19 2.98 -6.17
N ASP A 201 -8.98 1.72 -6.56
CA ASP A 201 -10.07 0.78 -6.88
C ASP A 201 -10.88 0.42 -5.63
N ALA A 202 -10.20 0.52 -4.47
CA ALA A 202 -10.81 0.49 -3.15
C ALA A 202 -10.26 1.64 -2.29
N GLN A 203 -11.16 2.33 -1.60
CA GLN A 203 -10.80 3.37 -0.64
C GLN A 203 -11.32 2.95 0.74
N PHE A 204 -10.40 2.75 1.68
CA PHE A 204 -10.77 2.30 3.02
C PHE A 204 -11.32 3.43 3.89
N ALA A 205 -10.86 4.67 3.67
CA ALA A 205 -11.39 5.86 4.33
C ALA A 205 -11.47 7.03 3.33
N GLY A 206 -12.66 7.58 3.15
CA GLY A 206 -12.86 8.86 2.47
C GLY A 206 -12.69 10.04 3.42
N SER A 207 -12.32 11.21 2.91
CA SER A 207 -11.97 12.35 3.75
C SER A 207 -13.14 12.94 4.53
N SER A 208 -14.35 12.89 3.99
CA SER A 208 -15.59 13.29 4.66
C SER A 208 -16.11 12.24 5.63
N SER A 209 -15.42 11.10 5.76
CA SER A 209 -15.75 10.03 6.70
C SER A 209 -14.75 9.89 7.84
N VAL A 210 -13.82 10.84 8.05
CA VAL A 210 -12.83 10.73 9.14
C VAL A 210 -13.49 10.42 10.49
N PRO A 211 -14.59 11.07 10.91
CA PRO A 211 -15.26 10.72 12.17
C PRO A 211 -15.91 9.32 12.15
N ALA A 212 -16.76 9.02 11.16
CA ALA A 212 -17.48 7.74 11.07
C ALA A 212 -16.56 6.53 10.80
N HIS A 213 -15.45 6.74 10.09
CA HIS A 213 -14.42 5.72 9.85
C HIS A 213 -13.60 5.48 11.12
N VAL A 214 -13.25 6.53 11.86
CA VAL A 214 -12.60 6.39 13.17
C VAL A 214 -13.52 5.69 14.17
N GLU A 215 -14.81 6.01 14.20
CA GLU A 215 -15.81 5.30 15.01
C GLU A 215 -15.92 3.82 14.60
N MET A 216 -15.95 3.51 13.31
CA MET A 216 -15.94 2.13 12.81
C MET A 216 -14.66 1.39 13.26
N MET A 217 -13.48 1.98 13.09
CA MET A 217 -12.22 1.38 13.54
C MET A 217 -12.21 1.18 15.07
N GLY A 218 -12.82 2.11 15.82
CA GLY A 218 -13.00 2.01 17.27
C GLY A 218 -13.94 0.87 17.66
N LEU A 219 -15.08 0.72 16.98
CA LEU A 219 -16.03 -0.38 17.17
C LEU A 219 -15.43 -1.73 16.84
N MET A 220 -14.72 -1.83 15.71
CA MET A 220 -14.08 -3.06 15.26
C MET A 220 -12.79 -3.38 16.03
N GLY A 221 -12.18 -2.38 16.68
CA GLY A 221 -10.88 -2.49 17.33
C GLY A 221 -9.72 -2.77 16.36
N MET A 222 -9.90 -2.57 15.05
CA MET A 222 -8.93 -2.96 14.02
C MET A 222 -8.66 -1.85 13.01
N GLY A 223 -7.38 -1.74 12.62
CA GLY A 223 -6.93 -0.87 11.53
C GLY A 223 -7.25 -1.43 10.14
N ASN A 224 -7.05 -0.64 9.08
CA ASN A 224 -7.30 -1.09 7.71
C ASN A 224 -6.48 -2.34 7.30
N ASN A 225 -5.16 -2.30 7.48
CA ASN A 225 -4.31 -3.46 7.16
C ASN A 225 -4.66 -4.68 8.04
N PRO A 226 -4.85 -4.53 9.38
CA PRO A 226 -5.38 -5.62 10.20
C PRO A 226 -6.72 -6.20 9.73
N MET A 227 -7.68 -5.38 9.30
CA MET A 227 -8.98 -5.87 8.78
C MET A 227 -8.81 -6.69 7.50
N VAL A 228 -7.91 -6.29 6.59
CA VAL A 228 -7.57 -7.10 5.41
C VAL A 228 -6.90 -8.41 5.84
N GLY A 229 -5.97 -8.35 6.80
CA GLY A 229 -5.31 -9.53 7.34
C GLY A 229 -6.27 -10.52 7.99
N ALA A 230 -7.23 -10.03 8.77
CA ALA A 230 -8.29 -10.85 9.34
C ALA A 230 -9.17 -11.49 8.25
N THR A 231 -9.52 -10.72 7.21
CA THR A 231 -10.29 -11.23 6.07
C THR A 231 -9.56 -12.38 5.35
N VAL A 232 -8.28 -12.19 5.04
CA VAL A 232 -7.43 -13.23 4.43
C VAL A 232 -7.27 -14.43 5.36
N ALA A 233 -6.99 -14.20 6.64
CA ALA A 233 -6.80 -15.27 7.62
C ALA A 233 -8.05 -16.13 7.78
N CYS A 234 -9.24 -15.51 7.89
CA CYS A 234 -10.50 -16.23 7.96
C CYS A 234 -10.77 -17.04 6.68
N ALA A 235 -10.55 -16.45 5.50
CA ALA A 235 -10.74 -17.15 4.22
C ALA A 235 -9.81 -18.37 4.08
N VAL A 236 -8.54 -18.22 4.45
CA VAL A 236 -7.56 -19.32 4.45
C VAL A 236 -7.95 -20.40 5.46
N ALA A 237 -8.38 -20.02 6.67
CA ALA A 237 -8.79 -20.98 7.69
C ALA A 237 -10.00 -21.81 7.26
N VAL A 238 -11.01 -21.18 6.62
CA VAL A 238 -12.17 -21.90 6.07
C VAL A 238 -11.73 -22.86 4.97
N SER A 239 -10.88 -22.41 4.03
CA SER A 239 -10.37 -23.25 2.95
C SER A 239 -9.52 -24.45 3.40
N GLN A 240 -8.96 -24.42 4.62
CA GLN A 240 -8.16 -25.50 5.18
C GLN A 240 -8.97 -26.45 6.09
N ALA A 241 -10.18 -26.05 6.46
CA ALA A 241 -11.09 -26.85 7.27
C ALA A 241 -11.97 -27.78 6.43
N GLU A 242 -12.06 -27.52 5.11
CA GLU A 242 -12.64 -28.41 4.09
C GLU A 242 -11.64 -29.48 3.64
#